data_AF-A0A3A0CU99-F1
#
_entry.id   AF-A0A3A0CU99-F1
#
_cell.length_a   1.000
_cell.length_b   1.000
_cell.length_c   1.000
_cell.angle_alpha   90.00
_cell.angle_beta   90.00
_cell.angle_gamma   90.00
#
_symmetry.space_group_name_H-M   'P 1'
#
loop_
_entity.id
_entity.type
_entity.pdbx_description
1 polymer ?
#
loop_
_entity_poly.entity_id
_entity_poly.type
_entity_poly.pdbx_seq_one_letter_code
_entity_poly.pdbx_strand_id
1 'polypeptide(L)'
;MTSIILCGGLLIGASSVPGQVPSASTACAAPRAFIAAALGLGDGPVVPPPPAAQENTVTGMPANGDDVNTVIPIARMPITLVARQSPVRDESVTVALWEDRRVKFNLTRKGQAGEPVELCHDVKDLIGRRFDAAYEQESGDGLVVCYEPRNGALLCVTFSGADVRREKELKVPGDLNVAYMGMKARALSDEIVLMVSGITPSNKLQLLSNVWDGRSWRGWETVSDDLEREELGQDRLAPESSQARADAPRETTPPAAAK
;
A
#
# COMPACT_ATOMS: atom_id res chain seq x y z
N MET A 1 9.28 -66.30 5.08
CA MET A 1 8.63 -66.16 3.76
C MET A 1 9.67 -65.65 2.79
N THR A 2 9.92 -66.45 1.77
CA THR A 2 10.94 -66.30 0.75
C THR A 2 10.41 -65.42 -0.37
N SER A 3 11.19 -64.44 -0.82
CA SER A 3 11.27 -64.11 -2.25
C SER A 3 12.55 -63.34 -2.55
N ILE A 4 13.33 -63.97 -3.41
CA ILE A 4 14.52 -63.52 -4.10
C ILE A 4 14.05 -63.08 -5.49
N ILE A 5 14.46 -61.90 -5.96
CA ILE A 5 14.63 -61.66 -7.40
C ILE A 5 15.98 -60.98 -7.63
N LEU A 6 16.84 -61.75 -8.29
CA LEU A 6 18.12 -61.40 -8.89
C LEU A 6 17.90 -61.35 -10.41
N CYS A 7 18.54 -60.39 -11.08
CA CYS A 7 19.06 -60.39 -12.47
C CYS A 7 19.36 -58.92 -12.81
N GLY A 8 20.61 -58.46 -12.95
CA GLY A 8 21.62 -58.90 -13.93
C GLY A 8 21.56 -57.89 -15.09
N GLY A 9 22.50 -56.93 -15.21
CA GLY A 9 23.71 -57.03 -16.05
C GLY A 9 23.34 -56.87 -17.55
N LEU A 10 24.06 -56.18 -18.45
CA LEU A 10 25.47 -55.81 -18.54
C LEU A 10 25.72 -55.24 -19.98
N LEU A 11 26.73 -54.37 -20.14
CA LEU A 11 27.58 -54.06 -21.33
C LEU A 11 27.06 -53.32 -22.60
N ILE A 12 27.69 -52.13 -22.80
CA ILE A 12 28.51 -51.62 -23.94
C ILE A 12 28.01 -51.78 -25.39
N GLY A 13 27.99 -50.65 -26.09
CA GLY A 13 28.19 -50.56 -27.54
C GLY A 13 28.53 -49.13 -27.98
N ALA A 14 29.80 -48.87 -28.30
CA ALA A 14 30.25 -47.63 -28.95
C ALA A 14 29.99 -47.68 -30.45
N SER A 15 29.63 -46.56 -31.07
CA SER A 15 29.83 -46.34 -32.50
C SER A 15 30.09 -44.86 -32.75
N SER A 16 31.31 -44.57 -33.18
CA SER A 16 31.77 -43.28 -33.69
C SER A 16 31.45 -43.17 -35.18
N VAL A 17 30.84 -42.06 -35.60
CA VAL A 17 30.86 -41.62 -37.01
C VAL A 17 31.31 -40.15 -37.05
N PRO A 18 32.37 -39.80 -37.80
CA PRO A 18 32.78 -38.43 -38.01
C PRO A 18 32.08 -37.85 -39.25
N GLY A 19 31.52 -36.64 -39.13
CA GLY A 19 30.84 -35.97 -40.23
C GLY A 19 30.70 -34.47 -39.99
N GLN A 20 31.73 -33.74 -40.44
CA GLN A 20 31.72 -32.38 -41.02
C GLN A 20 30.64 -31.34 -40.66
N VAL A 21 31.20 -30.20 -40.22
CA VAL A 21 30.77 -28.78 -40.12
C VAL A 21 29.72 -28.29 -41.16
N PRO A 22 28.93 -27.23 -40.85
CA PRO A 22 29.46 -25.87 -41.02
C PRO A 22 29.11 -24.87 -39.91
N SER A 23 30.04 -23.93 -39.74
CA SER A 23 29.92 -22.68 -39.02
C SER A 23 28.82 -21.80 -39.61
N ALA A 24 27.99 -21.22 -38.76
CA ALA A 24 27.24 -20.01 -39.08
C ALA A 24 27.24 -19.11 -37.84
N SER A 25 28.14 -18.13 -37.86
CA SER A 25 28.04 -16.96 -37.01
C SER A 25 26.88 -16.12 -37.53
N THR A 26 25.84 -15.92 -36.73
CA THR A 26 24.86 -14.87 -36.99
C THR A 26 24.65 -14.10 -35.71
N ALA A 27 25.40 -12.99 -35.62
CA ALA A 27 25.08 -11.89 -34.74
C ALA A 27 23.68 -11.38 -35.09
N CYS A 28 22.72 -11.52 -34.18
CA CYS A 28 21.45 -10.82 -34.28
C CYS A 28 21.58 -9.52 -33.49
N ALA A 29 21.91 -8.46 -34.23
CA ALA A 29 21.87 -7.09 -33.77
C ALA A 29 20.45 -6.73 -33.29
N ALA A 30 20.35 -6.16 -32.10
CA ALA A 30 19.12 -5.53 -31.63
C ALA A 30 18.82 -4.28 -32.49
N PRO A 31 17.61 -4.15 -33.05
CA PRO A 31 17.21 -2.90 -33.69
C PRO A 31 16.87 -1.87 -32.60
N ARG A 32 17.74 -0.88 -32.44
CA ARG A 32 17.36 0.45 -31.97
C ARG A 32 16.66 1.17 -33.13
N ALA A 33 15.34 1.34 -33.04
CA ALA A 33 14.64 2.33 -33.85
C ALA A 33 13.35 2.81 -33.14
N PHE A 34 13.35 4.11 -32.83
CA PHE A 34 12.25 5.06 -32.96
C PHE A 34 10.85 4.68 -32.44
N ILE A 35 10.47 5.29 -31.30
CA ILE A 35 9.13 5.88 -31.15
C ILE A 35 9.33 7.35 -30.76
N ALA A 36 9.34 8.20 -31.79
CA ALA A 36 9.03 9.61 -31.68
C ALA A 36 7.80 9.84 -32.57
N ALA A 37 6.64 10.06 -31.95
CA ALA A 37 5.45 10.75 -32.48
C ALA A 37 4.19 10.23 -31.76
N ALA A 38 3.67 11.00 -30.81
CA ALA A 38 2.22 11.17 -30.54
C ALA A 38 2.01 12.15 -29.38
N LEU A 39 2.59 13.35 -29.45
CA LEU A 39 1.99 14.51 -28.77
C LEU A 39 1.07 15.19 -29.78
N GLY A 40 -0.07 14.55 -30.03
CA GLY A 40 -1.22 15.19 -30.64
C GLY A 40 -1.83 16.14 -29.62
N LEU A 41 -1.36 17.39 -29.60
CA LEU A 41 -2.15 18.51 -29.11
C LEU A 41 -3.33 18.67 -30.08
N GLY A 42 -4.33 17.82 -29.92
CA GLY A 42 -5.65 18.04 -30.49
C GLY A 42 -6.40 18.98 -29.57
N ASP A 43 -6.96 20.05 -30.13
CA ASP A 43 -7.95 20.89 -29.47
C ASP A 43 -9.11 20.00 -28.99
N GLY A 44 -9.04 19.62 -27.72
CA GLY A 44 -10.13 18.90 -27.06
C GLY A 44 -11.38 19.75 -27.01
N PRO A 45 -12.59 19.14 -26.99
CA PRO A 45 -13.82 19.88 -26.88
C PRO A 45 -13.79 20.78 -25.65
N VAL A 46 -14.15 22.04 -25.84
CA VAL A 46 -14.34 23.02 -24.77
C VAL A 46 -15.35 22.44 -23.79
N VAL A 47 -14.86 21.96 -22.65
CA VAL A 47 -15.71 21.54 -21.54
C VAL A 47 -16.39 22.81 -21.01
N PRO A 48 -17.72 22.93 -21.08
CA PRO A 48 -18.40 24.09 -20.51
C PRO A 48 -18.12 24.12 -19.00
N PRO A 49 -17.92 25.31 -18.42
CA PRO A 49 -17.73 25.43 -16.98
C PRO A 49 -18.91 24.78 -16.26
N PRO A 50 -18.67 24.10 -15.12
CA PRO A 50 -19.74 23.52 -14.33
C PRO A 50 -20.75 24.63 -13.96
N PRO A 51 -22.07 24.33 -13.99
CA PRO A 51 -23.06 25.30 -13.55
C PRO A 51 -22.74 25.73 -12.12
N ALA A 52 -22.77 27.05 -11.89
CA ALA A 52 -22.54 27.62 -10.58
C ALA A 52 -23.40 26.89 -9.54
N ALA A 53 -22.75 26.41 -8.47
CA ALA A 53 -23.43 25.78 -7.36
C ALA A 53 -24.53 26.73 -6.89
N GLN A 54 -25.79 26.32 -7.04
CA GLN A 54 -26.90 27.04 -6.44
C GLN A 54 -26.74 26.92 -4.94
N GLU A 55 -26.39 28.04 -4.29
CA GLU A 55 -26.54 28.19 -2.86
C GLU A 55 -28.02 27.98 -2.53
N ASN A 56 -28.32 26.80 -1.97
CA ASN A 56 -29.62 26.53 -1.36
C ASN A 56 -29.78 27.47 -0.16
N THR A 57 -30.34 28.65 -0.44
CA THR A 57 -30.82 29.55 0.59
C THR A 57 -32.04 28.88 1.22
N VAL A 58 -31.85 28.29 2.40
CA VAL A 58 -32.94 27.76 3.22
C VAL A 58 -33.66 28.94 3.86
N THR A 59 -34.62 29.52 3.15
CA THR A 59 -35.57 30.50 3.70
C THR A 59 -36.81 29.76 4.16
N GLY A 60 -36.88 29.47 5.45
CA GLY A 60 -38.07 28.89 6.06
C GLY A 60 -37.84 28.51 7.52
N MET A 61 -37.86 29.49 8.42
CA MET A 61 -38.08 29.19 9.84
C MET A 61 -39.59 29.20 10.11
N PRO A 62 -40.23 28.06 10.42
CA PRO A 62 -41.41 28.08 11.26
C PRO A 62 -40.95 28.24 12.73
N ALA A 63 -41.33 29.37 13.32
CA ALA A 63 -41.25 29.57 14.75
C ALA A 63 -42.30 28.68 15.43
N ASN A 64 -41.91 27.48 15.86
CA ASN A 64 -42.65 26.69 16.84
C ASN A 64 -41.64 26.05 17.79
N GLY A 65 -41.71 26.47 19.05
CA GLY A 65 -40.83 26.08 20.13
C GLY A 65 -41.10 24.68 20.63
N ASP A 66 -40.55 23.68 19.93
CA ASP A 66 -40.15 22.42 20.53
C ASP A 66 -38.63 22.32 20.35
N ASP A 67 -37.90 22.33 21.46
CA ASP A 67 -36.46 22.06 21.54
C ASP A 67 -36.18 20.62 21.10
N VAL A 68 -36.29 20.34 19.80
CA VAL A 68 -35.78 19.13 19.19
C VAL A 68 -34.29 19.37 19.04
N ASN A 69 -33.56 19.00 20.09
CA ASN A 69 -32.11 18.90 20.14
C ASN A 69 -31.65 17.88 19.07
N THR A 70 -31.72 18.29 17.81
CA THR A 70 -31.36 17.50 16.66
C THR A 70 -29.85 17.51 16.64
N VAL A 71 -29.26 16.56 17.37
CA VAL A 71 -27.84 16.30 17.31
C VAL A 71 -27.53 15.95 15.87
N ILE A 72 -27.06 16.93 15.10
CA ILE A 72 -26.52 16.70 13.77
C ILE A 72 -25.36 15.73 13.99
N PRO A 73 -25.43 14.49 13.50
CA PRO A 73 -24.33 13.57 13.66
C PRO A 73 -23.15 14.22 12.93
N ILE A 74 -22.12 14.58 13.70
CA ILE A 74 -20.87 15.08 13.15
C ILE A 74 -20.39 13.97 12.21
N ALA A 75 -20.41 14.24 10.91
CA ALA A 75 -20.01 13.27 9.90
C ALA A 75 -18.56 12.87 10.21
N ARG A 76 -18.36 11.64 10.66
CA ARG A 76 -17.02 11.13 10.99
C ARG A 76 -16.17 11.19 9.72
N MET A 77 -15.01 11.82 9.80
CA MET A 77 -14.15 11.97 8.64
C MET A 77 -13.20 10.77 8.50
N PRO A 78 -12.89 10.31 7.28
CA PRO A 78 -11.86 9.32 7.09
C PRO A 78 -10.49 9.94 7.45
N ILE A 79 -9.67 9.18 8.19
CA ILE A 79 -8.31 9.57 8.57
C ILE A 79 -7.35 9.39 7.39
N THR A 80 -7.55 8.33 6.61
CA THR A 80 -6.75 8.04 5.42
C THR A 80 -7.66 7.42 4.37
N LEU A 81 -7.42 7.80 3.12
CA LEU A 81 -8.21 7.37 1.97
C LEU A 81 -7.31 6.96 0.81
N VAL A 82 -7.69 5.90 0.12
CA VAL A 82 -7.11 5.42 -1.12
C VAL A 82 -8.23 5.30 -2.14
N ALA A 83 -8.10 5.96 -3.29
CA ALA A 83 -9.01 5.80 -4.42
C ALA A 83 -8.25 5.23 -5.63
N ARG A 84 -8.90 4.32 -6.37
CA ARG A 84 -8.39 3.74 -7.60
C ARG A 84 -9.52 3.65 -8.62
N GLN A 85 -9.19 3.86 -9.89
CA GLN A 85 -10.11 3.70 -11.02
C GLN A 85 -9.75 2.43 -11.79
N SER A 86 -10.76 1.68 -12.21
CA SER A 86 -10.57 0.53 -13.08
C SER A 86 -10.10 0.99 -14.47
N PRO A 87 -9.10 0.32 -15.08
CA PRO A 87 -8.58 0.70 -16.38
C PRO A 87 -9.51 0.31 -17.53
N VAL A 88 -10.45 -0.62 -17.31
CA VAL A 88 -11.32 -1.19 -18.36
C VAL A 88 -12.81 -1.06 -18.06
N ARG A 89 -13.19 -0.60 -16.87
CA ARG A 89 -14.59 -0.39 -16.45
C ARG A 89 -14.80 1.03 -15.94
N ASP A 90 -16.03 1.53 -16.10
CA ASP A 90 -16.51 2.71 -15.38
C ASP A 90 -16.83 2.34 -13.92
N GLU A 91 -15.77 2.04 -13.19
CA GLU A 91 -15.77 1.60 -11.80
C GLU A 91 -14.57 2.19 -11.06
N SER A 92 -14.78 2.63 -9.83
CA SER A 92 -13.71 2.94 -8.89
C SER A 92 -13.92 2.26 -7.55
N VAL A 93 -12.81 2.06 -6.83
CA VAL A 93 -12.82 1.65 -5.43
C VAL A 93 -12.26 2.77 -4.57
N THR A 94 -12.95 3.06 -3.47
CA THR A 94 -12.45 3.91 -2.40
C THR A 94 -12.31 3.09 -1.13
N VAL A 95 -11.12 3.07 -0.55
CA VAL A 95 -10.81 2.40 0.72
C VAL A 95 -10.46 3.47 1.74
N ALA A 96 -11.08 3.43 2.91
CA ALA A 96 -10.89 4.43 3.93
C ALA A 96 -10.74 3.82 5.33
N LEU A 97 -9.81 4.39 6.10
CA LEU A 97 -9.71 4.19 7.55
C LEU A 97 -10.56 5.25 8.24
N TRP A 98 -11.53 4.79 9.01
CA TRP A 98 -12.45 5.65 9.75
C TRP A 98 -11.96 5.89 11.19
N GLU A 99 -12.50 6.91 11.86
CA GLU A 99 -12.19 7.25 13.26
C GLU A 99 -12.45 6.11 14.25
N ASP A 100 -13.38 5.22 13.93
CA ASP A 100 -13.66 4.00 14.72
C ASP A 100 -12.64 2.88 14.49
N ARG A 101 -11.53 3.18 13.80
CA ARG A 101 -10.42 2.27 13.50
C ARG A 101 -10.82 1.08 12.63
N ARG A 102 -11.87 1.24 11.82
CA ARG A 102 -12.29 0.25 10.83
C ARG A 102 -11.87 0.69 9.44
N VAL A 103 -11.42 -0.26 8.63
CA VAL A 103 -11.21 -0.04 7.20
C VAL A 103 -12.44 -0.54 6.46
N LYS A 104 -13.03 0.34 5.68
CA LYS A 104 -14.15 0.03 4.81
C LYS A 104 -13.76 0.39 3.39
N PHE A 105 -14.30 -0.34 2.42
CA PHE A 105 -14.21 0.07 1.03
C PHE A 105 -15.58 0.22 0.40
N ASN A 106 -15.65 1.03 -0.64
CA ASN A 106 -16.84 1.29 -1.41
C ASN A 106 -16.52 1.15 -2.90
N LEU A 107 -17.42 0.50 -3.64
CA LEU A 107 -17.34 0.40 -5.09
C LEU A 107 -18.31 1.41 -5.69
N THR A 108 -17.81 2.32 -6.51
CA THR A 108 -18.61 3.27 -7.28
C THR A 108 -18.64 2.80 -8.74
N ARG A 109 -19.84 2.64 -9.32
CA ARG A 109 -20.02 2.23 -10.71
C ARG A 109 -20.93 3.21 -11.42
N LYS A 110 -20.53 3.69 -12.60
CA LYS A 110 -21.34 4.63 -13.38
C LYS A 110 -21.82 5.84 -12.55
N GLY A 111 -20.92 6.35 -11.70
CA GLY A 111 -21.20 7.45 -10.77
C GLY A 111 -22.07 7.11 -9.55
N GLN A 112 -22.50 5.86 -9.37
CA GLN A 112 -23.30 5.42 -8.21
C GLN A 112 -22.43 4.69 -7.20
N ALA A 113 -22.30 5.25 -6.00
CA ALA A 113 -21.63 4.60 -4.88
C ALA A 113 -22.48 3.43 -4.36
N GLY A 114 -21.87 2.27 -4.15
CA GLY A 114 -22.52 1.12 -3.51
C GLY A 114 -22.62 1.26 -1.99
N GLU A 115 -22.93 0.18 -1.31
CA GLU A 115 -22.84 0.11 0.16
C GLU A 115 -21.38 -0.08 0.61
N PRO A 116 -20.92 0.59 1.68
CA PRO A 116 -19.60 0.34 2.25
C PRO A 116 -19.46 -1.08 2.79
N VAL A 117 -18.42 -1.78 2.39
CA VAL A 117 -18.06 -3.12 2.87
C VAL A 117 -16.94 -3.00 3.91
N GLU A 118 -17.16 -3.56 5.10
CA GLU A 118 -16.12 -3.62 6.14
C GLU A 118 -15.09 -4.70 5.81
N LEU A 119 -13.82 -4.29 5.78
CA LEU A 119 -12.69 -5.15 5.42
C LEU A 119 -11.96 -5.65 6.66
N CYS A 120 -11.57 -4.74 7.57
CA CYS A 120 -10.84 -5.06 8.79
C CYS A 120 -11.28 -4.13 9.94
N HIS A 121 -11.12 -4.63 11.15
CA HIS A 121 -11.51 -3.95 12.39
C HIS A 121 -10.28 -3.74 13.30
N ASP A 122 -10.38 -2.78 14.21
CA ASP A 122 -9.39 -2.52 15.26
C ASP A 122 -7.95 -2.28 14.76
N VAL A 123 -7.81 -1.44 13.73
CA VAL A 123 -6.49 -0.94 13.30
C VAL A 123 -5.90 -0.08 14.42
N LYS A 124 -5.00 -0.66 15.22
CA LYS A 124 -4.53 -0.07 16.49
C LYS A 124 -3.79 1.26 16.32
N ASP A 125 -3.05 1.41 15.23
CA ASP A 125 -2.24 2.60 14.96
C ASP A 125 -2.73 3.30 13.69
N LEU A 126 -3.00 4.59 13.83
CA LEU A 126 -3.54 5.46 12.78
C LEU A 126 -2.44 6.05 11.87
N ILE A 127 -1.18 5.89 12.25
CA ILE A 127 -0.03 6.54 11.57
C ILE A 127 0.39 5.74 10.32
N GLY A 128 0.06 4.44 10.25
CA GLY A 128 0.43 3.57 9.14
C GLY A 128 -0.65 3.43 8.07
N ARG A 129 -0.27 3.41 6.79
CA ARG A 129 -1.16 3.01 5.69
C ARG A 129 -1.15 1.48 5.57
N ARG A 130 -1.95 0.82 6.41
CA ARG A 130 -2.06 -0.64 6.51
C ARG A 130 -3.05 -1.27 5.53
N PHE A 131 -3.41 -0.55 4.47
CA PHE A 131 -4.30 -1.01 3.43
C PHE A 131 -3.95 -0.35 2.10
N ASP A 132 -4.25 -1.02 1.00
CA ASP A 132 -4.20 -0.43 -0.33
C ASP A 132 -5.19 -1.16 -1.25
N ALA A 133 -5.39 -0.63 -2.44
CA ALA A 133 -6.12 -1.27 -3.51
C ALA A 133 -5.42 -1.08 -4.84
N ALA A 134 -5.65 -2.02 -5.76
CA ALA A 134 -5.26 -1.89 -7.15
C ALA A 134 -6.25 -2.64 -8.05
N TYR A 135 -6.22 -2.30 -9.34
CA TYR A 135 -6.92 -3.02 -10.39
C TYR A 135 -5.92 -3.70 -11.31
N GLU A 136 -6.20 -4.94 -11.66
CA GLU A 136 -5.62 -5.67 -12.78
C GLU A 136 -5.76 -4.84 -14.05
N GLN A 137 -4.71 -4.76 -14.88
CA GLN A 137 -4.70 -3.87 -16.03
C GLN A 137 -5.40 -4.47 -17.26
N GLU A 138 -5.45 -5.80 -17.36
CA GLU A 138 -6.05 -6.49 -18.50
C GLU A 138 -7.51 -6.88 -18.23
N SER A 139 -7.78 -7.62 -17.14
CA SER A 139 -9.13 -8.05 -16.76
C SER A 139 -9.98 -6.91 -16.18
N GLY A 140 -9.33 -5.94 -15.52
CA GLY A 140 -9.98 -4.90 -14.75
C GLY A 140 -10.48 -5.32 -13.38
N ASP A 141 -10.19 -6.54 -12.93
CA ASP A 141 -10.55 -7.04 -11.60
C ASP A 141 -9.78 -6.31 -10.52
N GLY A 142 -10.48 -6.04 -9.43
CA GLY A 142 -9.96 -5.24 -8.33
C GLY A 142 -9.56 -6.09 -7.15
N LEU A 143 -8.55 -5.62 -6.43
CA LEU A 143 -8.03 -6.26 -5.23
C LEU A 143 -7.86 -5.20 -4.14
N VAL A 144 -8.46 -5.43 -2.97
CA VAL A 144 -8.23 -4.65 -1.75
C VAL A 144 -7.52 -5.51 -0.73
N VAL A 145 -6.53 -4.95 -0.05
CA VAL A 145 -5.81 -5.60 1.04
C VAL A 145 -5.83 -4.73 2.30
N CYS A 146 -6.00 -5.35 3.47
CA CYS A 146 -5.78 -4.70 4.77
C CYS A 146 -4.97 -5.63 5.69
N TYR A 147 -4.00 -5.09 6.43
CA TYR A 147 -3.33 -5.81 7.51
C TYR A 147 -4.18 -5.83 8.79
N GLU A 148 -4.40 -7.03 9.33
CA GLU A 148 -5.08 -7.25 10.60
C GLU A 148 -4.06 -7.66 11.68
N PRO A 149 -3.67 -6.73 12.58
CA PRO A 149 -2.58 -6.99 13.53
C PRO A 149 -2.85 -8.13 14.51
N ARG A 150 -4.12 -8.47 14.77
CA ARG A 150 -4.48 -9.57 15.68
C ARG A 150 -4.08 -10.94 15.12
N ASN A 151 -4.17 -11.09 13.80
CA ASN A 151 -3.97 -12.37 13.13
C ASN A 151 -2.63 -12.46 12.40
N GLY A 152 -1.83 -11.38 12.41
CA GLY A 152 -0.56 -11.28 11.68
C GLY A 152 -0.75 -11.53 10.18
N ALA A 153 -1.90 -11.12 9.64
CA ALA A 153 -2.35 -11.54 8.32
C ALA A 153 -2.89 -10.37 7.52
N LEU A 154 -2.85 -10.51 6.20
CA LEU A 154 -3.57 -9.64 5.28
C LEU A 154 -4.93 -10.26 4.97
N LEU A 155 -5.97 -9.46 5.17
CA LEU A 155 -7.31 -9.72 4.65
C LEU A 155 -7.34 -9.21 3.21
N CYS A 156 -7.68 -10.09 2.28
CA CYS A 156 -7.71 -9.80 0.86
C CYS A 156 -9.14 -9.98 0.33
N VAL A 157 -9.60 -9.04 -0.48
CA VAL A 157 -10.89 -9.10 -1.16
C VAL A 157 -10.66 -8.83 -2.63
N THR A 158 -11.08 -9.78 -3.48
CA THR A 158 -11.17 -9.58 -4.92
C THR A 158 -12.58 -9.11 -5.27
N PHE A 159 -12.69 -8.31 -6.33
CA PHE A 159 -13.98 -7.89 -6.83
C PHE A 159 -13.96 -7.71 -8.35
N SER A 160 -15.06 -8.11 -8.98
CA SER A 160 -15.25 -8.00 -10.42
C SER A 160 -16.67 -7.53 -10.71
N GLY A 161 -16.82 -6.24 -11.00
CA GLY A 161 -18.15 -5.65 -11.04
C GLY A 161 -18.82 -5.88 -9.70
N ALA A 162 -20.09 -6.33 -9.69
CA ALA A 162 -20.89 -6.54 -8.48
C ALA A 162 -20.42 -7.67 -7.56
N ASP A 163 -19.61 -8.59 -8.07
CA ASP A 163 -19.17 -9.74 -7.31
C ASP A 163 -17.99 -9.34 -6.42
N VAL A 164 -18.15 -9.55 -5.10
CA VAL A 164 -17.13 -9.33 -4.10
C VAL A 164 -16.83 -10.66 -3.43
N ARG A 165 -15.56 -11.08 -3.40
CA ARG A 165 -15.12 -12.34 -2.82
C ARG A 165 -14.02 -12.10 -1.80
N ARG A 166 -14.17 -12.69 -0.62
CA ARG A 166 -13.09 -12.74 0.36
C ARG A 166 -12.15 -13.87 -0.01
N GLU A 167 -10.89 -13.53 -0.19
CA GLU A 167 -9.83 -14.49 -0.42
C GLU A 167 -9.36 -15.09 0.91
N LYS A 168 -8.58 -16.17 0.83
CA LYS A 168 -7.90 -16.73 1.99
C LYS A 168 -6.93 -15.69 2.58
N GLU A 169 -6.86 -15.62 3.90
CA GLU A 169 -5.86 -14.81 4.61
C GLU A 169 -4.45 -15.10 4.09
N LEU A 170 -3.72 -14.03 3.78
CA LEU A 170 -2.32 -14.10 3.40
C LEU A 170 -1.47 -13.80 4.64
N LYS A 171 -0.87 -14.85 5.22
CA LYS A 171 0.05 -14.70 6.36
C LYS A 171 1.30 -13.95 5.92
N VAL A 172 1.69 -12.94 6.70
CA VAL A 172 2.94 -12.20 6.50
C VAL A 172 4.08 -13.00 7.15
N PRO A 173 5.23 -13.19 6.48
CA PRO A 173 6.35 -13.94 7.05
C PRO A 173 6.99 -13.19 8.21
N GLY A 174 7.41 -13.95 9.22
CA GLY A 174 7.91 -13.40 10.47
C GLY A 174 6.81 -12.68 11.24
N ASP A 175 7.05 -12.36 12.50
CA ASP A 175 6.11 -11.57 13.31
C ASP A 175 6.18 -10.07 12.92
N LEU A 176 6.17 -9.78 11.62
CA LEU A 176 6.32 -8.44 11.07
C LEU A 176 5.08 -7.61 11.38
N ASN A 177 5.25 -6.55 12.18
CA ASN A 177 4.20 -5.58 12.39
C ASN A 177 4.15 -4.61 11.21
N VAL A 178 3.30 -4.90 10.23
CA VAL A 178 3.15 -4.08 9.02
C VAL A 178 2.71 -2.66 9.39
N ALA A 179 3.48 -1.69 8.91
CA ALA A 179 3.24 -0.25 9.08
C ALA A 179 2.73 0.39 7.79
N TYR A 180 3.25 -0.03 6.64
CA TYR A 180 2.88 0.54 5.34
C TYR A 180 2.71 -0.54 4.28
N MET A 181 1.72 -0.35 3.41
CA MET A 181 1.42 -1.20 2.28
C MET A 181 1.29 -0.36 1.01
N GLY A 182 1.76 -0.93 -0.11
CA GLY A 182 1.63 -0.34 -1.43
C GLY A 182 1.36 -1.41 -2.47
N MET A 183 0.43 -1.17 -3.39
CA MET A 183 0.10 -2.05 -4.50
C MET A 183 0.31 -1.36 -5.84
N LYS A 184 0.87 -2.09 -6.79
CA LYS A 184 1.04 -1.60 -8.15
C LYS A 184 0.76 -2.71 -9.17
N ALA A 185 -0.18 -2.44 -10.07
CA ALA A 185 -0.47 -3.32 -11.18
C ALA A 185 0.59 -3.17 -12.29
N ARG A 186 0.97 -4.29 -12.89
CA ARG A 186 1.82 -4.34 -14.08
C ARG A 186 0.99 -3.94 -15.30
N ALA A 187 1.54 -3.07 -16.15
CA ALA A 187 0.85 -2.64 -17.37
C ALA A 187 0.54 -3.84 -18.28
N LEU A 188 -0.67 -3.83 -18.88
CA LEU A 188 -1.13 -4.86 -19.83
C LEU A 188 -1.07 -6.29 -19.27
N SER A 189 -1.37 -6.45 -17.98
CA SER A 189 -1.34 -7.73 -17.28
C SER A 189 -2.26 -7.71 -16.05
N ASP A 190 -2.67 -8.88 -15.62
CA ASP A 190 -3.37 -9.10 -14.35
C ASP A 190 -2.42 -9.19 -13.14
N GLU A 191 -1.11 -9.06 -13.36
CA GLU A 191 -0.14 -9.09 -12.27
C GLU A 191 -0.20 -7.81 -11.41
N ILE A 192 -0.25 -7.98 -10.09
CA ILE A 192 -0.15 -6.89 -9.11
C ILE A 192 0.96 -7.20 -8.12
N VAL A 193 1.90 -6.27 -7.97
CA VAL A 193 2.93 -6.34 -6.94
C VAL A 193 2.40 -5.67 -5.68
N LEU A 194 2.43 -6.40 -4.57
CA LEU A 194 2.24 -5.90 -3.22
C LEU A 194 3.60 -5.70 -2.57
N MET A 195 3.83 -4.52 -1.99
CA MET A 195 4.95 -4.25 -1.10
C MET A 195 4.41 -3.95 0.30
N VAL A 196 5.06 -4.52 1.32
CA VAL A 196 4.75 -4.24 2.72
C VAL A 196 6.04 -3.89 3.45
N SER A 197 5.98 -2.85 4.28
CA SER A 197 7.06 -2.55 5.22
C SER A 197 6.54 -2.57 6.65
N GLY A 198 7.37 -3.03 7.57
CA GLY A 198 7.01 -3.18 8.97
C GLY A 198 8.23 -3.37 9.85
N ILE A 199 7.98 -3.44 11.15
CA ILE A 199 9.03 -3.61 12.16
C ILE A 199 8.93 -5.03 12.73
N THR A 200 10.05 -5.73 12.78
CA THR A 200 10.16 -7.05 13.43
C THR A 200 10.19 -6.92 14.96
N PRO A 201 10.00 -8.01 15.72
CA PRO A 201 10.16 -7.97 17.19
C PRO A 201 11.57 -7.54 17.65
N SER A 202 12.58 -7.67 16.79
CA SER A 202 13.95 -7.22 17.02
C SER A 202 14.19 -5.75 16.64
N ASN A 203 13.13 -4.98 16.41
CA ASN A 203 13.17 -3.56 16.00
C ASN A 203 13.88 -3.30 14.67
N LYS A 204 13.95 -4.29 13.77
CA LYS A 204 14.46 -4.10 12.41
C LYS A 204 13.33 -3.72 11.46
N LEU A 205 13.56 -2.73 10.60
CA LEU A 205 12.65 -2.40 9.52
C LEU A 205 12.87 -3.40 8.37
N GLN A 206 11.80 -4.05 7.93
CA GLN A 206 11.84 -5.02 6.84
C GLN A 206 10.87 -4.59 5.73
N LEU A 207 11.28 -4.80 4.48
CA LEU A 207 10.49 -4.61 3.27
C LEU A 207 10.32 -5.96 2.58
N LEU A 208 9.08 -6.39 2.42
CA LEU A 208 8.70 -7.63 1.76
C LEU A 208 7.84 -7.33 0.53
N SER A 209 7.86 -8.23 -0.45
CA SER A 209 6.98 -8.20 -1.61
C SER A 209 6.27 -9.52 -1.83
N ASN A 210 5.08 -9.46 -2.45
CA ASN A 210 4.37 -10.62 -2.96
C ASN A 210 3.69 -10.23 -4.28
N VAL A 211 3.47 -11.20 -5.17
CA VAL A 211 2.89 -10.96 -6.50
C VAL A 211 1.58 -11.72 -6.60
N TRP A 212 0.51 -10.99 -6.91
CA TRP A 212 -0.75 -11.54 -7.38
C TRP A 212 -0.66 -11.76 -8.89
N ASP A 213 -1.10 -12.91 -9.38
CA ASP A 213 -1.00 -13.29 -10.79
C ASP A 213 -2.33 -13.25 -11.58
N GLY A 214 -3.37 -12.66 -10.99
CA GLY A 214 -4.75 -12.70 -11.50
C GLY A 214 -5.63 -13.73 -10.80
N ARG A 215 -5.03 -14.68 -10.05
CA ARG A 215 -5.78 -15.75 -9.39
C ARG A 215 -5.29 -16.09 -7.99
N SER A 216 -3.98 -15.91 -7.73
CA SER A 216 -3.37 -16.30 -6.47
C SER A 216 -2.10 -15.50 -6.17
N TRP A 217 -1.70 -15.53 -4.91
CA TRP A 217 -0.42 -14.97 -4.46
C TRP A 217 0.71 -15.97 -4.67
N ARG A 218 1.81 -15.53 -5.29
CA ARG A 218 2.96 -16.39 -5.63
C ARG A 218 3.86 -16.74 -4.46
N GLY A 219 3.84 -15.95 -3.39
CA GLY A 219 4.70 -16.14 -2.23
C GLY A 219 5.50 -14.89 -1.90
N TRP A 220 5.99 -14.83 -0.67
CA TRP A 220 6.71 -13.68 -0.17
C TRP A 220 8.19 -13.72 -0.51
N GLU A 221 8.72 -12.56 -0.87
CA GLU A 221 10.14 -12.31 -1.07
C GLU A 221 10.58 -11.18 -0.15
N THR A 222 11.79 -11.30 0.41
CA THR A 222 12.41 -10.20 1.16
C THR A 222 13.11 -9.30 0.17
N VAL A 223 12.66 -8.04 0.08
CA VAL A 223 13.28 -7.02 -0.76
C VAL A 223 14.45 -6.39 -0.02
N SER A 224 14.27 -6.13 1.28
CA SER A 224 15.30 -5.58 2.15
C SER A 224 15.00 -5.92 3.61
N ASP A 225 16.02 -6.34 4.35
CA ASP A 225 16.00 -6.60 5.80
C ASP A 225 17.02 -5.73 6.57
N ASP A 226 17.84 -5.00 5.84
CA ASP A 226 18.84 -4.05 6.35
C ASP A 226 18.43 -2.59 6.09
N LEU A 227 17.14 -2.28 6.27
CA LEU A 227 16.73 -0.89 6.32
C LEU A 227 17.15 -0.34 7.68
N GLU A 228 18.31 0.31 7.73
CA GLU A 228 18.68 1.13 8.86
C GLU A 228 17.55 2.12 9.08
N ARG A 229 16.95 2.08 10.27
CA ARG A 229 16.15 3.19 10.72
C ARG A 229 17.15 4.33 10.85
N GLU A 230 17.26 5.18 9.82
CA GLU A 230 17.92 6.47 9.99
C GLU A 230 17.30 7.05 11.25
N GLU A 231 18.09 7.09 12.33
CA GLU A 231 17.70 7.78 13.53
C GLU A 231 17.59 9.23 13.10
N LEU A 232 16.39 9.62 12.67
CA LEU A 232 16.04 10.98 12.31
C LEU A 232 16.22 11.85 13.56
N GLY A 233 17.47 12.26 13.78
CA GLY A 233 17.89 13.39 14.58
C GLY A 233 17.38 13.47 16.01
N GLN A 234 17.36 12.38 16.79
CA GLN A 234 17.25 12.55 18.25
C GLN A 234 18.50 13.21 18.85
N ASP A 235 19.63 13.22 18.13
CA ASP A 235 20.88 13.85 18.58
C ASP A 235 21.03 15.33 18.16
N ARG A 236 20.07 15.92 17.43
CA ARG A 236 20.16 17.32 16.95
C ARG A 236 19.33 18.34 17.74
N LEU A 237 18.70 17.90 18.83
CA LEU A 237 18.01 18.77 19.80
C LEU A 237 18.63 18.67 21.19
N ALA A 238 19.95 18.47 21.31
CA ALA A 238 20.62 18.98 22.50
C ALA A 238 20.46 20.51 22.45
N PRO A 239 19.71 21.14 23.37
CA PRO A 239 19.73 22.59 23.47
C PRO A 239 21.19 22.95 23.69
N GLU A 240 21.77 23.79 22.82
CA GLU A 240 23.04 24.43 23.12
C GLU A 240 22.89 25.00 24.53
N SER A 241 23.58 24.38 25.47
CA SER A 241 23.66 24.83 26.84
C SER A 241 24.21 26.23 26.75
N SER A 242 23.31 27.20 26.91
CA SER A 242 23.67 28.58 27.14
C SER A 242 24.69 28.59 28.28
N GLN A 243 25.96 28.70 27.92
CA GLN A 243 27.02 29.17 28.78
C GLN A 243 26.70 30.64 29.06
N ALA A 244 25.69 30.85 29.90
CA ALA A 244 25.51 32.05 30.66
C ALA A 244 26.75 32.17 31.54
N ARG A 245 27.68 32.98 31.06
CA ARG A 245 28.85 33.47 31.77
C ARG A 245 28.45 33.87 33.19
N ALA A 246 29.24 33.39 34.12
CA ALA A 246 29.34 33.89 35.47
C ALA A 246 29.64 35.40 35.43
N ASP A 247 28.72 36.20 35.98
CA ASP A 247 29.04 37.50 36.56
C ASP A 247 28.35 37.55 37.92
N ALA A 248 29.07 37.10 38.94
CA ALA A 248 28.68 37.27 40.34
C ALA A 248 29.00 38.71 40.79
N PRO A 249 28.05 39.44 41.38
CA PRO A 249 28.36 40.72 42.02
C PRO A 249 29.16 40.48 43.31
N ARG A 250 30.35 41.08 43.42
CA ARG A 250 31.04 41.28 44.70
C ARG A 250 30.26 42.32 45.50
N GLU A 251 29.51 41.90 46.51
CA GLU A 251 29.07 42.81 47.56
C GLU A 251 30.08 42.82 48.72
N THR A 252 30.57 44.02 48.95
CA THR A 252 31.54 44.45 49.94
C THR A 252 30.92 44.50 51.34
N THR A 253 31.58 43.86 52.30
CA THR A 253 31.31 43.97 53.75
C THR A 253 31.52 45.41 54.25
N PRO A 254 30.56 46.03 54.95
CA PRO A 254 30.79 47.31 55.63
C PRO A 254 31.46 47.12 57.01
N PRO A 255 32.30 48.07 57.45
CA PRO A 255 33.05 47.97 58.70
C PRO A 255 32.18 48.18 59.95
N ALA A 256 32.53 47.43 61.00
CA ALA A 256 31.91 47.48 62.31
C ALA A 256 32.04 48.85 62.99
N ALA A 257 30.92 49.36 63.51
CA ALA A 257 30.89 50.52 64.38
C ALA A 257 31.22 50.10 65.82
N ALA A 258 32.26 50.71 66.38
CA ALA A 258 32.63 50.61 67.78
C ALA A 258 31.65 51.40 68.68
N LYS A 259 31.28 50.80 69.81
CA LYS A 259 30.95 51.49 71.06
C LYS A 259 31.31 50.59 72.23
#